data_AF-A0A5B8MZ05-F1
#
_entry.id   AF-A0A5B8MZ05-F1
#
_cell.length_a   1.000
_cell.length_b   1.000
_cell.length_c   1.000
_cell.angle_alpha   90.00
_cell.angle_beta   90.00
_cell.angle_gamma   90.00
#
_symmetry.space_group_name_H-M   'P 1'
#
loop_
_entity.id
_entity.type
_entity.pdbx_description
1 polymer ?
#
loop_
_entity_poly.entity_id
_entity_poly.type
_entity_poly.pdbx_seq_one_letter_code
_entity_poly.pdbx_strand_id
1 'polypeptide(L)'
;MSTGKDPYARNEDGTAVDPAAFQKAIRDDPVRLEEASKDPEVAKVLLGDDMNALQELLRAYHLAEKRRRADMAHRSTDAQRVSATVPRDSVAVYDALHKAGLQYGPAFQLLTNIHVPDSSA
;
A
#
# COMPACT_ATOMS: atom_id res chain seq x y z
N MET A 1 31.56 -2.38 13.83
CA MET A 1 31.01 -1.83 12.57
C MET A 1 29.59 -2.32 12.45
N SER A 2 28.62 -1.53 12.93
CA SER A 2 27.20 -1.87 12.88
C SER A 2 26.69 -1.66 11.47
N THR A 3 26.43 -2.75 10.74
CA THR A 3 25.81 -2.72 9.42
C THR A 3 24.40 -2.14 9.56
N GLY A 4 24.17 -0.96 9.00
CA GLY A 4 22.85 -0.34 8.88
C GLY A 4 21.97 -1.18 7.96
N LYS A 5 21.37 -2.24 8.52
CA LYS A 5 20.36 -3.05 7.87
C LYS A 5 19.03 -2.31 8.06
N ASP A 6 18.40 -1.92 6.96
CA ASP A 6 17.09 -1.26 7.00
C ASP A 6 16.15 -2.07 7.90
N PRO A 7 15.63 -1.49 9.00
CA PRO A 7 14.82 -2.23 9.96
C PRO A 7 13.48 -2.68 9.35
N TYR A 8 13.09 -2.14 8.19
CA TYR A 8 11.91 -2.51 7.44
C TYR A 8 12.20 -3.42 6.24
N ALA A 9 13.44 -3.90 6.08
CA ALA A 9 13.80 -4.80 4.98
C ALA A 9 12.96 -6.09 5.00
N ARG A 10 12.43 -6.46 3.85
CA ARG A 10 11.66 -7.69 3.63
C ARG A 10 12.30 -8.58 2.57
N ASN A 11 12.12 -9.89 2.70
CA ASN A 11 12.50 -10.89 1.70
C ASN A 11 11.48 -10.89 0.54
N GLU A 12 11.79 -11.64 -0.53
CA GLU A 12 10.90 -11.80 -1.69
C GLU A 12 9.55 -12.47 -1.35
N ASP A 13 9.52 -13.28 -0.29
CA ASP A 13 8.29 -13.90 0.22
C ASP A 13 7.43 -12.94 1.07
N GLY A 14 7.91 -11.72 1.31
CA GLY A 14 7.23 -10.69 2.11
C GLY A 14 7.51 -10.72 3.61
N THR A 15 8.22 -11.73 4.08
CA THR A 15 8.72 -11.86 5.46
C THR A 15 9.76 -10.79 5.79
N ALA A 16 9.85 -10.34 7.04
CA ALA A 16 10.91 -9.41 7.45
C ALA A 16 12.28 -10.11 7.46
N VAL A 17 13.31 -9.44 6.95
CA VAL A 17 14.70 -9.97 6.95
C VAL A 17 15.22 -10.13 8.39
N ASP A 18 14.79 -9.25 9.28
CA ASP A 18 15.05 -9.32 10.71
C ASP A 18 13.73 -9.06 11.47
N PRO A 19 13.03 -10.11 11.95
CA PRO A 19 11.74 -9.95 12.64
C PRO A 19 11.84 -9.11 13.90
N ALA A 20 12.93 -9.22 14.66
CA ALA A 20 13.09 -8.49 15.91
C ALA A 20 13.34 -7.01 15.66
N ALA A 21 14.18 -6.67 14.67
CA ALA A 21 14.39 -5.28 14.26
C ALA A 21 13.11 -4.66 13.70
N PHE A 22 12.36 -5.40 12.89
CA PHE A 22 11.09 -4.94 12.30
C PHE A 22 10.03 -4.68 13.36
N GLN A 23 9.86 -5.60 14.32
CA GLN A 23 8.91 -5.43 15.42
C GLN A 23 9.29 -4.21 16.27
N LYS A 24 10.57 -4.07 16.62
CA LYS A 24 11.04 -2.92 17.38
C LYS A 24 10.77 -1.61 16.64
N ALA A 25 11.07 -1.55 15.34
CA ALA A 25 10.85 -0.36 14.53
C ALA A 25 9.37 -0.01 14.33
N ILE A 26 8.47 -1.00 14.34
CA ILE A 26 7.02 -0.73 14.37
C ILE A 26 6.57 -0.22 15.74
N ARG A 27 7.11 -0.77 16.84
CA ARG A 27 6.79 -0.31 18.19
C ARG A 27 7.31 1.10 18.48
N ASP A 28 8.44 1.47 17.88
CA ASP A 28 9.05 2.79 18.01
C ASP A 28 8.31 3.86 17.16
N ASP A 29 7.62 3.44 16.10
CA ASP A 29 6.85 4.31 15.20
C ASP A 29 5.38 4.42 15.67
N PRO A 30 4.96 5.58 16.22
CA PRO A 30 3.61 5.75 16.75
C PRO A 30 2.52 5.68 15.68
N VAL A 31 2.83 6.04 14.42
CA VAL A 31 1.86 6.00 13.32
C VAL A 31 1.61 4.56 12.90
N ARG A 32 2.68 3.76 12.77
CA ARG A 32 2.57 2.33 12.46
C ARG A 32 1.87 1.56 13.58
N LEU A 33 2.11 1.94 14.84
CA LEU A 33 1.47 1.33 15.99
C LEU A 33 -0.04 1.65 16.05
N GLU A 34 -0.43 2.88 15.72
CA GLU A 34 -1.84 3.27 15.63
C GLU A 34 -2.57 2.50 14.53
N GLU A 35 -1.97 2.38 13.34
CA GLU A 35 -2.49 1.57 12.23
C GLU A 35 -2.63 0.10 12.64
N ALA A 36 -1.59 -0.47 13.27
CA ALA A 36 -1.64 -1.84 13.79
C ALA A 36 -2.71 -2.04 14.86
N SER A 37 -3.03 -1.00 15.63
CA SER A 37 -4.06 -1.03 16.68
C SER A 37 -5.49 -1.04 16.12
N LYS A 38 -5.69 -0.70 14.84
CA LYS A 38 -6.99 -0.84 14.16
C LYS A 38 -7.40 -2.30 13.98
N ASP A 39 -6.41 -3.19 13.85
CA ASP A 39 -6.62 -4.63 13.69
C ASP A 39 -6.17 -5.40 14.94
N PRO A 40 -7.10 -5.94 15.76
CA PRO A 40 -6.77 -6.58 17.02
C PRO A 40 -5.89 -7.84 16.87
N GLU A 41 -6.01 -8.57 15.75
CA GLU A 41 -5.13 -9.70 15.43
C GLU A 41 -3.69 -9.25 15.13
N VAL A 42 -3.54 -8.16 14.38
CA VAL A 42 -2.24 -7.59 14.00
C VAL A 42 -1.54 -7.01 15.22
N ALA A 43 -2.26 -6.25 16.05
CA ALA A 43 -1.76 -5.72 17.32
C ALA A 43 -1.29 -6.84 18.26
N LYS A 44 -2.05 -7.93 18.39
CA LYS A 44 -1.68 -9.07 19.25
C LYS A 44 -0.37 -9.71 18.80
N VAL A 45 -0.18 -9.88 17.50
CA VAL A 45 1.04 -10.49 16.94
C VAL A 45 2.24 -9.53 17.03
N LEU A 46 2.04 -8.23 16.80
CA LEU A 46 3.10 -7.21 16.90
C LEU A 46 3.52 -6.89 18.33
N LEU A 47 2.59 -6.96 19.30
CA LEU A 47 2.86 -6.74 20.73
C LEU A 47 3.22 -8.03 21.48
N GLY A 48 2.95 -9.19 20.89
CA GLY A 48 3.38 -10.49 21.40
C GLY A 48 4.89 -10.75 21.26
N ASP A 49 5.32 -11.92 21.72
CA ASP A 49 6.70 -12.39 21.61
C ASP A 49 6.90 -13.38 20.44
N ASP A 50 5.80 -13.74 19.76
CA ASP A 50 5.77 -14.78 18.73
C ASP A 50 6.30 -14.28 17.38
N MET A 51 7.62 -14.35 17.20
CA MET A 51 8.29 -13.96 15.94
C MET A 51 7.81 -14.79 14.74
N ASN A 52 7.43 -16.04 14.97
CA ASN A 52 6.92 -16.90 13.91
C ASN A 52 5.53 -16.44 13.45
N ALA A 53 4.66 -16.05 14.39
CA ALA A 53 3.34 -15.51 14.06
C ALA A 53 3.45 -14.17 13.29
N LEU A 54 4.41 -13.32 13.65
CA LEU A 54 4.70 -12.08 12.92
C LEU A 54 5.11 -12.36 11.47
N GLN A 55 5.99 -13.35 11.26
CA GLN A 55 6.44 -13.70 9.92
C GLN A 55 5.34 -14.32 9.07
N GLU A 56 4.49 -15.17 9.65
CA GLU A 56 3.31 -15.72 8.97
C GLU A 56 2.31 -14.63 8.59
N LEU A 57 2.05 -13.67 9.48
CA LEU A 57 1.20 -12.51 9.19
C LEU A 57 1.74 -11.70 8.00
N LEU A 58 3.03 -11.38 8.02
CA LEU A 58 3.69 -10.63 6.94
C LEU A 58 3.63 -11.39 5.60
N ARG A 59 3.88 -12.69 5.62
CA ARG A 59 3.79 -13.57 4.44
C ARG A 59 2.37 -13.62 3.88
N ALA A 60 1.37 -13.81 4.75
CA ALA A 60 -0.04 -13.85 4.35
C ALA A 60 -0.47 -12.53 3.70
N TYR A 61 -0.08 -11.40 4.31
CA TYR A 61 -0.38 -10.08 3.77
C TYR A 61 0.28 -9.85 2.40
N HIS A 62 1.56 -10.24 2.25
CA HIS A 62 2.27 -10.13 0.99
C HIS A 62 1.66 -11.01 -0.12
N LEU A 63 1.23 -12.24 0.22
CA LEU A 63 0.55 -13.11 -0.73
C LEU A 63 -0.80 -12.55 -1.16
N ALA A 64 -1.58 -12.00 -0.21
CA ALA A 64 -2.85 -11.36 -0.49
C ALA A 64 -2.68 -10.12 -1.41
N GLU A 65 -1.68 -9.27 -1.12
CA GLU A 65 -1.27 -8.15 -1.97
C GLU A 65 -0.90 -8.62 -3.39
N LYS A 66 -0.03 -9.64 -3.50
CA LYS A 66 0.41 -10.18 -4.79
C LYS A 66 -0.76 -10.74 -5.59
N ARG A 67 -1.68 -11.44 -4.92
CA ARG A 67 -2.90 -11.97 -5.53
C ARG A 67 -3.82 -10.84 -6.02
N ARG A 68 -4.07 -9.82 -5.19
CA ARG A 68 -4.85 -8.63 -5.59
C ARG A 68 -4.24 -7.94 -6.81
N ARG A 69 -2.91 -7.77 -6.85
CA ARG A 69 -2.21 -7.18 -8.01
C ARG A 69 -2.35 -8.05 -9.26
N ALA A 70 -2.21 -9.36 -9.12
CA ALA A 70 -2.42 -10.29 -10.22
C ALA A 70 -3.87 -10.25 -10.72
N ASP A 71 -4.86 -10.27 -9.83
CA ASP A 71 -6.28 -10.17 -10.17
C ASP A 71 -6.57 -8.84 -10.88
N MET A 72 -6.01 -7.72 -10.40
CA MET A 72 -6.12 -6.42 -11.07
C MET A 72 -5.48 -6.41 -12.46
N ALA A 73 -4.32 -7.06 -12.63
CA ALA A 73 -3.67 -7.17 -13.94
C ALA A 73 -4.49 -8.00 -14.95
N HIS A 74 -5.30 -8.94 -14.46
CA HIS A 74 -6.20 -9.77 -15.29
C HIS A 74 -7.62 -9.21 -15.42
N ARG A 75 -7.93 -8.03 -14.84
CA ARG A 75 -9.24 -7.40 -15.01
C ARG A 75 -9.42 -6.94 -16.47
N SER A 76 -10.55 -7.33 -17.07
CA SER A 76 -10.96 -6.80 -18.37
C SER A 76 -11.18 -5.28 -18.29
N THR A 77 -11.01 -4.59 -19.41
CA THR A 77 -11.25 -3.14 -19.51
C THR A 77 -12.68 -2.77 -19.12
N ASP A 78 -13.65 -3.65 -19.40
CA ASP A 78 -15.05 -3.46 -19.00
C ASP A 78 -15.22 -3.52 -17.47
N ALA A 79 -14.62 -4.49 -16.79
CA ALA A 79 -14.65 -4.58 -15.34
C ALA A 79 -14.02 -3.35 -14.66
N GLN A 80 -12.96 -2.78 -15.26
CA GLN A 80 -12.36 -1.52 -14.80
C GLN A 80 -13.34 -0.35 -14.93
N ARG A 81 -14.05 -0.24 -16.06
CA ARG A 81 -15.06 0.80 -16.28
C ARG A 81 -16.22 0.71 -15.29
N VAL A 82 -16.74 -0.49 -15.04
CA VAL A 82 -17.82 -0.72 -14.06
C VAL A 82 -17.41 -0.28 -12.66
N SER A 83 -16.14 -0.52 -12.27
CA SER A 83 -15.64 -0.13 -10.95
C SER A 83 -15.40 1.38 -10.80
N ALA A 84 -15.20 2.11 -11.89
CA ALA A 84 -14.92 3.54 -11.90
C ALA A 84 -16.21 4.37 -11.74
N THR A 85 -16.75 4.38 -10.53
CA THR A 85 -18.02 5.05 -10.22
C THR A 85 -17.85 6.47 -9.71
N VAL A 86 -16.71 6.79 -9.09
CA VAL A 86 -16.50 8.08 -8.40
C VAL A 86 -16.02 9.14 -9.39
N PRO A 87 -16.77 10.25 -9.59
CA PRO A 87 -16.31 11.33 -10.46
C PRO A 87 -15.09 12.03 -9.85
N ARG A 88 -14.12 12.35 -10.70
CA ARG A 88 -12.88 13.04 -10.31
C ARG A 88 -12.78 14.38 -11.04
N ASP A 89 -12.47 15.42 -10.28
CA ASP A 89 -12.23 16.76 -10.82
C ASP A 89 -10.97 16.77 -11.71
N SER A 90 -11.09 17.28 -12.93
CA SER A 90 -10.01 17.29 -13.91
C SER A 90 -8.90 18.28 -13.58
N VAL A 91 -9.23 19.42 -12.94
CA VAL A 91 -8.24 20.42 -12.51
C VAL A 91 -7.32 19.82 -11.45
N ALA A 92 -7.89 19.11 -10.48
CA ALA A 92 -7.14 18.38 -9.46
C ALA A 92 -6.23 17.29 -10.06
N VAL A 93 -6.62 16.65 -11.16
CA VAL A 93 -5.79 15.67 -11.88
C VAL A 93 -4.58 16.35 -12.52
N TYR A 94 -4.77 17.46 -13.23
CA TYR A 94 -3.64 18.18 -13.85
C TYR A 94 -2.73 18.84 -12.82
N ASP A 95 -3.25 19.32 -11.69
CA ASP A 95 -2.43 19.81 -10.58
C ASP A 95 -1.53 18.71 -10.01
N ALA A 96 -2.08 17.50 -9.81
CA ALA A 96 -1.30 16.34 -9.36
C ALA A 96 -0.23 15.93 -10.39
N LEU A 97 -0.56 15.93 -11.68
CA LEU A 97 0.40 15.66 -12.76
C LEU A 97 1.50 16.72 -12.82
N HIS A 98 1.16 18.00 -12.65
CA HIS A 98 2.11 19.10 -12.60
C HIS A 98 3.10 18.94 -11.43
N LYS A 99 2.60 18.57 -10.23
CA LYS A 99 3.43 18.26 -9.05
C LYS A 99 4.37 17.07 -9.29
N ALA A 100 3.96 16.11 -10.11
CA ALA A 100 4.79 14.99 -10.54
C ALA A 100 5.80 15.34 -11.66
N GLY A 101 5.83 16.60 -12.11
CA GLY A 101 6.71 17.09 -13.18
C GLY A 101 6.13 16.93 -14.60
N LEU A 102 4.88 16.48 -14.73
CA LEU A 102 4.17 16.35 -16.01
C LEU A 102 3.35 17.61 -16.26
N GLN A 103 3.97 18.61 -16.90
CA GLN A 103 3.32 19.89 -17.21
C GLN A 103 2.58 19.80 -18.55
N TYR A 104 1.25 19.81 -18.49
CA TYR A 104 0.38 19.88 -19.66
C TYR A 104 -0.07 21.32 -19.87
N GLY A 105 0.25 21.90 -21.03
CA GLY A 105 -0.27 23.21 -21.43
C GLY A 105 -1.78 23.20 -21.72
N PRO A 106 -2.43 24.37 -21.84
CA PRO A 106 -3.88 24.47 -22.00
C PRO A 106 -4.45 23.68 -23.19
N ALA A 107 -3.69 23.60 -24.29
CA ALA A 107 -4.07 22.83 -25.48
C ALA A 107 -4.12 21.30 -25.24
N PHE A 108 -3.46 20.81 -24.19
CA PHE A 108 -3.37 19.39 -23.85
C PHE A 108 -4.20 19.00 -22.63
N GLN A 109 -4.87 19.97 -21.98
CA GLN A 109 -5.74 19.71 -20.83
C GLN A 109 -7.19 19.43 -21.25
N LEU A 110 -7.39 18.35 -22.02
CA LEU A 110 -8.69 18.05 -22.67
C LEU A 110 -9.61 17.12 -21.87
N LEU A 111 -9.10 16.45 -20.83
CA LEU A 111 -9.88 15.58 -19.96
C LEU A 111 -10.95 16.36 -19.18
N THR A 112 -12.22 15.98 -19.34
CA THR A 112 -13.37 16.64 -18.70
C THR A 112 -14.23 15.70 -17.86
N ASN A 113 -14.39 14.44 -18.28
CA ASN A 113 -15.20 13.46 -17.56
C ASN A 113 -14.34 12.27 -17.13
N ILE A 114 -13.80 12.36 -15.92
CA ILE A 114 -12.88 11.36 -15.36
C ILE A 114 -13.60 10.66 -14.22
N HIS A 115 -13.61 9.34 -14.26
CA HIS A 115 -14.09 8.51 -13.15
C HIS A 115 -12.97 7.61 -12.65
N VAL A 116 -12.92 7.42 -11.34
CA VAL A 116 -11.93 6.59 -10.67
C VAL A 116 -12.62 5.50 -9.85
N PRO A 117 -11.99 4.34 -9.64
CA PRO A 117 -12.54 3.30 -8.78
C PRO A 117 -12.62 3.79 -7.34
N ASP A 118 -13.68 3.37 -6.64
CA ASP A 118 -13.80 3.64 -5.21
C ASP A 118 -12.66 2.95 -4.46
N SER A 119 -11.85 3.74 -3.74
CA SER A 119 -10.67 3.24 -3.02
C SER A 119 -10.99 2.81 -1.58
N SER A 120 -12.28 2.80 -1.21
CA SER A 120 -12.77 2.45 0.14
C SER A 120 -13.19 0.98 0.25
N ALA A 121 -12.85 0.15 -0.75
CA ALA A 121 -13.23 -1.26 -0.86
C ALA A 121 -12.09 -2.24 -0.58
#